data_AF-A0A7S2B4H8-F1
#
_entry.id   AF-A0A7S2B4H8-F1
#
_cell.length_a   1.000
_cell.length_b   1.000
_cell.length_c   1.000
_cell.angle_alpha   90.00
_cell.angle_beta   90.00
_cell.angle_gamma   90.00
#
_symmetry.space_group_name_H-M   'P 1'
#
loop_
_entity.id
_entity.type
_entity.pdbx_description
1 polymer ?
#
loop_
_entity_poly.entity_id
_entity_poly.type
_entity_poly.pdbx_seq_one_letter_code
_entity_poly.pdbx_strand_id
1 'polypeptide(L)'
;LWIQEEALAQQYILMTDINDVAFHRDPFKFMSMLSDVTLFIGDEYERFMPYMMKVIRDCFGDEGMRDIHPTGTIYNTGVIGGRYEVVVELLERMVGEFWNIIQSNGQGKLPAEV
;
A
#
# COMPACT_ATOMS: atom_id res chain seq x y z
N LEU A 1 2.95 -10.45 -3.02
CA LEU A 1 3.66 -9.57 -2.08
C LEU A 1 4.85 -10.33 -1.49
N TRP A 2 6.06 -9.78 -1.56
CA TRP A 2 7.22 -10.31 -0.83
C TRP A 2 7.67 -9.28 0.21
N ILE A 3 8.12 -9.76 1.37
CA ILE A 3 8.71 -8.95 2.44
C ILE A 3 10.17 -9.38 2.57
N GLN A 4 11.11 -8.42 2.55
CA GLN A 4 12.53 -8.66 2.77
C GLN A 4 12.99 -8.00 4.07
N GLU A 5 13.75 -8.73 4.90
CA GLU A 5 14.32 -8.27 6.17
C GLU A 5 15.85 -8.47 6.18
N GLU A 6 16.59 -7.45 6.62
CA GLU A 6 18.02 -7.50 6.93
C GLU A 6 18.31 -6.81 8.28
N ALA A 7 19.41 -7.11 8.97
CA ALA A 7 19.64 -6.67 10.35
C ALA A 7 19.80 -5.15 10.57
N LEU A 8 20.15 -4.36 9.54
CA LEU A 8 19.99 -2.88 9.52
C LEU A 8 18.60 -2.45 8.97
N ALA A 9 17.97 -3.32 8.19
CA ALA A 9 16.61 -3.20 7.70
C ALA A 9 15.53 -3.66 8.71
N GLN A 10 15.89 -4.03 9.95
CA GLN A 10 14.91 -4.10 11.05
C GLN A 10 14.25 -2.75 11.35
N GLN A 11 14.76 -1.66 10.76
CA GLN A 11 14.12 -0.35 10.80
C GLN A 11 13.14 -0.12 9.65
N TYR A 12 13.20 -0.84 8.53
CA TYR A 12 12.44 -0.51 7.32
C TYR A 12 11.88 -1.74 6.62
N ILE A 13 10.61 -1.66 6.22
CA ILE A 13 9.95 -2.65 5.37
C ILE A 13 9.77 -2.07 3.97
N LEU A 14 9.89 -2.94 2.96
CA LEU A 14 9.47 -2.65 1.60
C LEU A 14 8.54 -3.77 1.12
N MET A 15 7.37 -3.37 0.64
CA MET A 15 6.36 -4.18 -0.01
C MET A 15 6.23 -3.75 -1.45
N THR A 16 6.33 -4.71 -2.37
CA THR A 16 6.12 -4.44 -3.80
C THR A 16 5.31 -5.52 -4.47
N ASP A 17 4.80 -5.18 -5.64
CA ASP A 17 4.39 -6.17 -6.62
C ASP A 17 5.59 -7.02 -7.08
N ILE A 18 5.30 -8.26 -7.42
CA ILE A 18 6.33 -9.29 -7.67
C ILE A 18 6.84 -9.21 -9.12
N ASN A 19 5.93 -8.91 -10.05
CA ASN A 19 6.14 -9.23 -11.45
C ASN A 19 6.65 -8.05 -12.28
N ASP A 20 6.43 -6.83 -11.82
CA ASP A 20 6.61 -5.59 -12.58
C ASP A 20 7.45 -4.53 -11.84
N VAL A 21 8.05 -4.90 -10.69
CA VAL A 21 8.97 -4.04 -9.96
C VAL A 21 10.40 -4.55 -10.08
N ALA A 22 11.29 -3.68 -10.54
CA ALA A 22 12.72 -3.94 -10.63
C ALA A 22 13.52 -2.89 -9.86
N PHE A 23 14.44 -3.33 -9.00
CA PHE A 23 15.29 -2.44 -8.23
C PHE A 23 16.60 -2.16 -8.96
N HIS A 24 16.80 -0.89 -9.35
CA HIS A 24 18.07 -0.44 -9.94
C HIS A 24 19.13 -0.12 -8.88
N ARG A 25 18.73 0.07 -7.62
CA ARG A 25 19.56 0.43 -6.46
C ARG A 25 18.96 -0.18 -5.20
N ASP A 26 19.76 -0.24 -4.13
CA ASP A 26 19.29 -0.63 -2.80
C ASP A 26 18.21 0.35 -2.30
N PRO A 27 16.95 -0.09 -2.16
CA PRO A 27 15.85 0.78 -1.74
C PRO A 27 15.93 1.15 -0.26
N PHE A 28 16.51 0.32 0.60
CA PHE A 28 16.65 0.60 2.03
C PHE A 28 17.69 1.70 2.29
N LYS A 29 18.75 1.72 1.49
CA LYS A 29 19.69 2.83 1.48
C LYS A 29 19.02 4.16 1.11
N PHE A 30 18.05 4.16 0.19
CA PHE A 30 17.29 5.36 -0.13
C PHE A 30 16.40 5.81 1.04
N MET A 31 15.66 4.88 1.65
CA MET A 31 14.78 5.20 2.79
C MET A 31 15.56 5.78 3.98
N SER A 32 16.70 5.17 4.32
CA SER A 32 17.57 5.64 5.41
C SER A 32 18.16 7.04 5.19
N MET A 33 18.26 7.54 3.95
CA MET A 33 18.71 8.91 3.67
C MET A 33 17.65 9.97 3.99
N LEU A 34 16.38 9.57 4.07
CA LEU A 34 15.24 10.45 4.31
C LEU A 34 14.69 10.18 5.71
N SER A 35 15.52 10.40 6.73
CA SER A 35 15.24 10.04 8.12
C SER A 35 13.94 10.63 8.69
N ASP A 36 13.50 11.77 8.17
CA ASP A 36 12.29 12.47 8.60
C ASP A 36 11.01 11.91 7.95
N VAL A 37 11.14 11.04 6.94
CA VAL A 37 10.03 10.38 6.27
C VAL A 37 9.85 8.98 6.84
N THR A 38 8.65 8.68 7.33
CA THR A 38 8.33 7.41 7.99
C THR A 38 7.61 6.42 7.09
N LEU A 39 6.97 6.90 6.02
CA LEU A 39 6.23 6.09 5.05
C LEU A 39 6.44 6.63 3.63
N PHE A 40 6.68 5.72 2.71
CA PHE A 40 6.88 5.93 1.28
C PHE A 40 5.80 5.12 0.55
N ILE A 41 5.09 5.79 -0.36
CA ILE A 41 4.11 5.14 -1.20
C ILE A 41 4.38 5.60 -2.63
N GLY A 42 4.29 4.68 -3.59
CA GLY A 42 4.38 5.01 -5.00
C GLY A 42 3.34 6.07 -5.38
N ASP A 43 3.73 7.03 -6.21
CA ASP A 43 2.80 7.98 -6.84
C ASP A 43 2.47 7.45 -8.23
N GLU A 44 1.19 7.50 -8.61
CA GLU A 44 0.74 7.20 -9.96
C GLU A 44 0.81 8.47 -10.82
N TYR A 45 1.78 8.53 -11.72
CA TYR A 45 1.96 9.69 -12.60
C TYR A 45 0.82 9.84 -13.62
N GLU A 46 0.26 8.71 -14.08
CA GLU A 46 -0.87 8.68 -15.02
C GLU A 46 -2.21 8.88 -14.28
N ARG A 47 -2.47 10.13 -13.96
CA ARG A 47 -3.72 10.53 -13.30
C ARG A 47 -4.92 10.24 -14.21
N PHE A 48 -5.98 9.70 -13.63
CA PHE A 48 -7.30 9.49 -14.26
C PHE A 48 -7.38 8.39 -15.34
N MET A 49 -6.56 7.34 -15.25
CA MET A 49 -6.78 6.16 -16.08
C MET A 49 -8.18 5.56 -15.88
N PRO A 50 -8.90 5.15 -16.94
CA PRO A 50 -10.27 4.67 -16.84
C PRO A 50 -10.45 3.51 -15.85
N TYR A 51 -9.46 2.61 -15.76
CA TYR A 51 -9.51 1.49 -14.81
C TYR A 51 -9.43 2.00 -13.36
N MET A 52 -8.61 3.01 -13.09
CA MET A 52 -8.44 3.58 -11.75
C MET A 52 -9.69 4.33 -11.30
N MET A 53 -10.30 5.11 -12.21
CA MET A 53 -11.58 5.78 -11.92
C MET A 53 -12.70 4.77 -11.67
N LYS A 54 -12.69 3.65 -12.41
CA LYS A 54 -13.62 2.55 -12.17
C LYS A 54 -13.38 1.93 -10.79
N VAL A 55 -12.14 1.60 -10.43
CA VAL A 55 -11.80 1.02 -9.11
C VAL A 55 -12.20 1.97 -7.98
N ILE A 56 -11.90 3.26 -8.08
CA ILE A 56 -12.26 4.24 -7.05
C ILE A 56 -13.79 4.30 -6.90
N ARG A 57 -14.53 4.35 -8.01
CA ARG A 57 -15.99 4.33 -7.96
C ARG A 57 -16.53 3.03 -7.36
N ASP A 58 -15.98 1.89 -7.73
CA ASP A 58 -16.42 0.58 -7.24
C ASP A 58 -16.15 0.43 -5.72
N CYS A 59 -15.03 0.97 -5.23
CA CYS A 59 -14.62 0.85 -3.83
C CYS A 59 -15.24 1.93 -2.91
N PHE A 60 -15.35 3.17 -3.39
CA PHE A 60 -15.70 4.35 -2.58
C PHE A 60 -16.97 5.05 -3.07
N GLY A 61 -17.64 4.52 -4.08
CA GLY A 61 -18.84 5.10 -4.68
C GLY A 61 -18.60 6.43 -5.37
N ASP A 62 -19.70 7.12 -5.68
CA ASP A 62 -19.65 8.46 -6.29
C ASP A 62 -19.17 9.56 -5.31
N GLU A 63 -19.06 9.26 -4.01
CA GLU A 63 -18.46 10.16 -3.02
C GLU A 63 -16.93 10.15 -3.09
N GLY A 64 -16.29 8.97 -3.13
CA GLY A 64 -14.84 8.90 -3.31
C GLY A 64 -14.38 9.52 -4.64
N MET A 65 -15.22 9.47 -5.67
CA MET A 65 -14.96 10.15 -6.95
C MET A 65 -14.96 11.69 -6.85
N ARG A 66 -15.70 12.26 -5.89
CA ARG A 66 -15.74 13.71 -5.64
C ARG A 66 -14.53 14.20 -4.83
N ASP A 67 -13.94 13.32 -4.03
CA ASP A 67 -12.77 13.62 -3.21
C ASP A 67 -11.44 13.52 -3.98
N ILE A 68 -11.46 13.01 -5.21
CA ILE A 68 -10.31 13.07 -6.12
C ILE A 68 -10.13 14.52 -6.58
N HIS A 69 -9.43 15.32 -5.78
CA HIS A 69 -9.05 16.67 -6.16
C HIS A 69 -8.12 16.60 -7.39
N PRO A 70 -8.25 17.48 -8.40
CA PRO A 70 -7.37 17.46 -9.59
C PRO A 70 -5.87 17.64 -9.27
N THR A 71 -5.55 18.15 -8.08
CA THR A 71 -4.18 18.28 -7.58
C THR A 71 -3.76 17.21 -6.57
N GLY A 72 -4.67 16.32 -6.17
CA GLY A 72 -4.39 15.25 -5.22
C GLY A 72 -3.46 14.19 -5.82
N THR A 73 -2.58 13.64 -5.01
CA THR A 73 -1.76 12.49 -5.36
C THR A 73 -2.63 11.24 -5.28
N ILE A 74 -2.63 10.43 -6.34
CA ILE A 74 -3.20 9.09 -6.28
C ILE A 74 -2.04 8.15 -6.01
N TYR A 75 -2.12 7.46 -4.88
CA TYR A 75 -1.09 6.53 -4.47
C TYR A 75 -1.24 5.20 -5.19
N ASN A 76 -0.14 4.71 -5.75
CA ASN A 76 -0.01 3.36 -6.26
C ASN A 76 0.49 2.44 -5.13
N THR A 77 -0.30 1.42 -4.78
CA THR A 77 0.01 0.49 -3.69
C THR A 77 0.97 -0.64 -4.10
N GLY A 78 1.36 -0.70 -5.38
CA GLY A 78 2.33 -1.67 -5.90
C GLY A 78 3.76 -1.43 -5.39
N VAL A 79 4.02 -0.29 -4.75
CA VAL A 79 5.24 -0.03 -3.97
C VAL A 79 4.87 0.74 -2.69
N ILE A 80 5.05 0.11 -1.54
CA ILE A 80 4.90 0.73 -0.21
C ILE A 80 6.14 0.37 0.60
N GLY A 81 6.82 1.35 1.19
CA GLY A 81 7.91 1.09 2.10
C GLY A 81 7.97 2.13 3.20
N GLY A 82 8.78 1.93 4.22
CA GLY A 82 8.81 2.84 5.35
C GLY A 82 9.35 2.18 6.57
N ARG A 83 9.26 2.88 7.70
CA ARG A 83 9.72 2.33 8.97
C ARG A 83 8.91 1.11 9.34
N TYR A 84 9.57 0.11 9.90
CA TYR A 84 8.97 -1.16 10.30
C TYR A 84 7.68 -0.94 11.08
N GLU A 85 7.73 -0.14 12.16
CA GLU A 85 6.60 0.11 13.03
C GLU A 85 5.40 0.74 12.30
N VAL A 86 5.67 1.63 11.34
CA VAL A 86 4.63 2.35 10.59
C VAL A 86 4.01 1.45 9.54
N VAL A 87 4.81 0.65 8.83
CA VAL A 87 4.32 -0.26 7.81
C VAL A 87 3.54 -1.41 8.44
N VAL A 88 4.01 -1.97 9.56
CA VAL A 88 3.26 -3.00 10.30
C VAL A 88 1.93 -2.46 10.81
N GLU A 89 1.91 -1.28 11.43
CA GLU A 89 0.67 -0.66 11.90
C GLU A 89 -0.32 -0.44 10.73
N LEU A 90 0.16 0.01 9.57
CA LEU A 90 -0.66 0.15 8.37
C LEU A 90 -1.28 -1.19 7.95
N LEU A 91 -0.48 -2.27 7.92
CA LEU A 91 -0.95 -3.59 7.52
C LEU A 91 -1.96 -4.17 8.50
N GLU A 92 -1.73 -4.03 9.80
CA GLU A 92 -2.66 -4.46 10.83
C GLU A 92 -4.01 -3.77 10.68
N ARG A 93 -4.01 -2.46 10.40
CA ARG A 93 -5.25 -1.71 10.12
C ARG A 93 -5.94 -2.22 8.86
N MET A 94 -5.21 -2.45 7.77
CA MET A 94 -5.79 -2.97 6.52
C MET A 94 -6.43 -4.35 6.73
N VAL A 95 -5.76 -5.25 7.44
CA VAL A 95 -6.29 -6.58 7.77
C VAL A 95 -7.54 -6.47 8.64
N GLY A 96 -7.52 -5.60 9.64
CA GLY A 96 -8.67 -5.33 10.51
C GLY A 96 -9.89 -4.85 9.72
N GLU A 97 -9.71 -3.88 8.83
CA GLU A 97 -10.80 -3.37 7.97
C GLU A 97 -11.32 -4.42 7.00
N PHE A 98 -10.41 -5.17 6.35
CA PHE A 98 -10.79 -6.26 5.47
C PHE A 98 -11.64 -7.31 6.19
N TRP A 99 -11.26 -7.63 7.43
CA TRP A 99 -12.01 -8.57 8.27
C TRP A 99 -13.40 -8.03 8.64
N ASN A 100 -13.50 -6.76 9.02
CA ASN A 100 -14.79 -6.11 9.30
C ASN A 100 -15.74 -6.21 8.10
N ILE A 101 -15.22 -5.98 6.88
CA ILE A 101 -15.98 -6.09 5.62
C ILE A 101 -16.45 -7.53 5.38
N ILE A 102 -15.58 -8.53 5.57
CA ILE A 102 -15.95 -9.94 5.40
C ILE A 102 -17.07 -10.32 6.38
N GLN A 103 -16.95 -9.90 7.63
CA GLN A 103 -17.92 -10.20 8.68
C GLN A 103 -19.27 -9.51 8.42
N SER A 104 -19.27 -8.24 8.00
CA SER A 104 -20.49 -7.49 7.69
C SER A 104 -21.26 -8.06 6.49
N ASN A 105 -20.55 -8.67 5.54
CA ASN A 105 -21.13 -9.21 4.30
C ASN A 105 -21.55 -10.69 4.40
N GLY A 106 -21.44 -11.33 5.57
CA GLY A 106 -21.94 -12.69 5.81
C GLY A 106 -21.19 -13.83 5.11
N GLN A 107 -19.96 -13.59 4.62
CA GLN A 107 -19.13 -14.58 3.90
C GLN A 107 -17.88 -15.02 4.70
N GLY A 108 -17.96 -15.11 6.03
CA GLY A 108 -16.80 -15.41 6.87
C GLY A 108 -16.36 -16.88 6.89
N LYS A 109 -15.33 -17.24 6.11
CA LYS A 109 -14.28 -18.22 6.48
C LYS A 109 -12.95 -17.89 5.78
N LEU A 110 -11.87 -17.80 6.55
CA LEU A 110 -10.49 -17.84 6.04
C LEU A 110 -10.17 -19.28 5.54
N PRO A 111 -9.29 -19.46 4.54
CA PRO A 111 -8.55 -20.70 4.39
C PRO A 111 -7.74 -20.92 5.67
N ALA A 112 -7.80 -22.11 6.23
CA ALA A 112 -6.96 -22.47 7.37
C ALA A 112 -5.49 -22.38 6.94
N GLU A 113 -4.73 -21.55 7.66
CA GLU A 113 -3.27 -21.52 7.74
C GLU A 113 -2.52 -20.89 6.52
N VAL A 114 -1.74 -19.85 6.82
CA VAL A 114 -0.54 -19.43 6.08
C VAL A 114 0.63 -19.49 7.07
#